data_AF-A0AAD7QET2-F1
#
_entry.id   AF-A0AAD7QET2-F1
#
_cell.length_a   1.000
_cell.length_b   1.000
_cell.length_c   1.000
_cell.angle_alpha   90.00
_cell.angle_beta   90.00
_cell.angle_gamma   90.00
#
_symmetry.space_group_name_H-M   'P 1'
#
loop_
_entity.id
_entity.type
_entity.pdbx_description
1 polymer ?
#
loop_
_entity_poly.entity_id
_entity_poly.type
_entity_poly.pdbx_seq_one_letter_code
_entity_poly.pdbx_strand_id
1 'polypeptide(L)'
;MDVDNNMKNLKLEESASMQMDSDVTSDVQGKGKEKEELTETKKKLNIEGASSSNFKRKPVIIIVVGMAGSGKTTFLHRLVAHTHTSNIRGYVMNLDPAVLTLPFGANIDIRDTVRYKEVMKQFNLGPNGGILTSLNLFATKFDEVISVIEKRADELDYVLVDTPGQIEIFTWSASGAIITEAFASTFPTVVTYVVDTPRAENPTTFMSNMLYACSILYKTRLPLVLAFNKIDVAQHQFALEWMEDFEAFQAASSLDHSYTSTLTQSLSLVLDEFYQNLRSVGVSAVSGAGVEAFFKAIEASAEEYMENYKADLDKRRAEKQRLEEERRRENMDKLRRDMEKSRGETVVLSTGLKDKEASSTSMMAEVDEEEEEVDDDYEVLTDEEYVIDEDEDEEIARFSL
;
A
#
# COMPACT_ATOMS: atom_id res chain seq x y z
N MET A 1 5.99 63.00 34.81
CA MET A 1 7.39 63.12 34.37
C MET A 1 7.34 63.49 32.91
N ASP A 2 7.33 64.78 32.65
CA ASP A 2 7.54 65.37 31.34
C ASP A 2 9.02 65.23 30.95
N VAL A 3 9.33 65.18 29.65
CA VAL A 3 10.37 66.00 28.96
C VAL A 3 10.12 65.91 27.45
N ASP A 4 10.22 67.06 26.77
CA ASP A 4 10.00 67.31 25.34
C ASP A 4 11.06 66.71 24.38
N ASN A 5 10.75 66.65 23.06
CA ASN A 5 11.41 67.61 22.14
C ASN A 5 10.82 67.81 20.72
N ASN A 6 11.14 69.00 20.21
CA ASN A 6 10.63 69.76 19.05
C ASN A 6 10.91 69.28 17.61
N MET A 7 9.87 69.30 16.77
CA MET A 7 9.58 70.33 15.73
C MET A 7 10.66 70.87 14.74
N LYS A 8 10.54 70.42 13.46
CA LYS A 8 10.55 71.15 12.15
C LYS A 8 11.79 71.84 11.50
N ASN A 9 11.88 71.52 10.18
CA ASN A 9 12.14 72.38 8.99
C ASN A 9 13.55 72.86 8.59
N LEU A 10 13.88 72.65 7.31
CA LEU A 10 14.67 73.58 6.49
C LEU A 10 14.32 73.53 4.99
N LYS A 11 14.61 74.65 4.30
CA LYS A 11 14.33 75.06 2.91
C LYS A 11 15.56 75.87 2.42
N LEU A 12 15.79 76.14 1.13
CA LEU A 12 15.09 75.90 -0.15
C LEU A 12 16.17 75.94 -1.25
N GLU A 13 15.97 75.37 -2.45
CA GLU A 13 16.56 75.96 -3.66
C GLU A 13 15.81 75.58 -4.96
N GLU A 14 15.66 76.56 -5.86
CA GLU A 14 15.02 76.48 -7.18
C GLU A 14 16.04 76.83 -8.27
N SER A 15 15.87 76.32 -9.49
CA SER A 15 16.15 77.11 -10.70
C SER A 15 15.45 76.52 -11.93
N ALA A 16 15.16 77.37 -12.92
CA ALA A 16 14.20 77.10 -14.00
C ALA A 16 14.87 77.02 -15.38
N SER A 17 14.16 76.45 -16.36
CA SER A 17 14.01 77.06 -17.69
C SER A 17 12.88 76.40 -18.49
N MET A 18 12.26 77.17 -19.38
CA MET A 18 11.13 76.77 -20.24
C MET A 18 11.61 76.34 -21.62
N GLN A 19 10.90 75.40 -22.25
CA GLN A 19 10.57 75.47 -23.69
C GLN A 19 9.30 74.65 -23.99
N MET A 20 8.48 75.14 -24.93
CA MET A 20 7.28 74.49 -25.49
C MET A 20 7.73 73.42 -26.52
N ASP A 21 7.05 72.30 -26.75
CA ASP A 21 5.72 72.28 -27.40
C ASP A 21 5.00 70.90 -27.36
N SER A 22 3.72 70.90 -27.78
CA SER A 22 2.84 69.76 -28.17
C SER A 22 2.32 68.74 -27.13
N ASP A 23 0.98 68.74 -26.96
CA ASP A 23 0.01 67.61 -26.83
C ASP A 23 0.14 66.61 -25.64
N VAL A 24 -0.92 66.23 -24.88
CA VAL A 24 -2.38 66.12 -25.14
C VAL A 24 -3.23 66.51 -23.89
N THR A 25 -4.49 66.91 -24.11
CA THR A 25 -5.62 67.16 -23.17
C THR A 25 -5.79 66.12 -22.04
N SER A 26 -6.05 66.51 -20.78
CA SER A 26 -7.38 66.74 -20.14
C SER A 26 -8.40 65.59 -20.35
N ASP A 27 -9.07 65.02 -19.33
CA ASP A 27 -9.79 65.75 -18.28
C ASP A 27 -10.07 64.99 -16.97
N VAL A 28 -10.45 65.73 -15.93
CA VAL A 28 -10.76 65.21 -14.58
C VAL A 28 -12.25 64.90 -14.43
N GLN A 29 -12.63 63.63 -14.63
CA GLN A 29 -13.98 63.14 -14.24
C GLN A 29 -14.07 61.63 -13.90
N GLY A 30 -12.99 61.01 -13.38
CA GLY A 30 -12.94 59.57 -13.06
C GLY A 30 -12.98 59.15 -11.57
N LYS A 31 -12.43 59.96 -10.66
CA LYS A 31 -11.98 59.49 -9.33
C LYS A 31 -13.06 59.27 -8.25
N GLY A 32 -14.34 59.37 -8.61
CA GLY A 32 -15.47 59.05 -7.72
C GLY A 32 -15.92 57.59 -7.81
N LYS A 33 -15.98 57.04 -9.03
CA LYS A 33 -16.51 55.68 -9.28
C LYS A 33 -15.47 54.58 -9.03
N GLU A 34 -14.19 54.84 -9.33
CA GLU A 34 -13.12 53.86 -9.14
C GLU A 34 -13.02 53.35 -7.69
N LYS A 35 -13.31 54.19 -6.68
CA LYS A 35 -13.25 53.78 -5.27
C LYS A 35 -14.40 52.87 -4.82
N GLU A 36 -15.58 53.01 -5.41
CA GLU A 36 -16.71 52.11 -5.16
C GLU A 36 -16.51 50.78 -5.92
N GLU A 37 -16.06 50.82 -7.18
CA GLU A 37 -15.70 49.59 -7.92
C GLU A 37 -14.52 48.83 -7.26
N LEU A 38 -13.51 49.52 -6.73
CA LEU A 38 -12.41 48.90 -5.97
C LEU A 38 -12.86 48.29 -4.63
N THR A 39 -13.99 48.70 -4.06
CA THR A 39 -14.54 48.09 -2.83
C THR A 39 -15.58 47.00 -3.10
N GLU A 40 -16.34 47.08 -4.19
CA GLU A 40 -17.17 45.96 -4.66
C GLU A 40 -16.33 44.80 -5.21
N THR A 41 -15.25 45.09 -5.96
CA THR A 41 -14.35 44.06 -6.48
C THR A 41 -13.62 43.34 -5.33
N LYS A 42 -13.25 44.06 -4.27
CA LYS A 42 -12.71 43.44 -3.03
C LYS A 42 -13.77 42.68 -2.22
N LYS A 43 -15.06 43.01 -2.32
CA LYS A 43 -16.14 42.21 -1.69
C LYS A 43 -16.54 40.97 -2.49
N LYS A 44 -16.32 40.95 -3.81
CA LYS A 44 -16.51 39.75 -4.66
C LYS A 44 -15.35 38.77 -4.64
N LEU A 45 -14.24 39.10 -3.98
CA LEU A 45 -13.06 38.23 -3.82
C LEU A 45 -12.88 37.66 -2.40
N ASN A 46 -13.77 37.97 -1.45
CA ASN A 46 -13.77 37.33 -0.13
C ASN A 46 -14.57 36.02 -0.12
N ILE A 47 -14.11 35.02 -0.88
CA ILE A 47 -14.36 33.60 -0.58
C ILE A 47 -13.04 33.02 -0.08
N GLU A 48 -12.66 33.39 1.15
CA GLU A 48 -11.53 32.79 1.85
C GLU A 48 -11.95 32.29 3.23
N GLY A 49 -12.31 31.01 3.24
CA GLY A 49 -12.37 30.14 4.41
C GLY A 49 -11.97 28.71 4.04
N ALA A 50 -11.20 28.55 2.96
CA ALA A 50 -10.82 27.27 2.35
C ALA A 50 -9.54 27.39 1.50
N SER A 51 -8.48 27.99 2.05
CA SER A 51 -7.14 27.99 1.45
C SER A 51 -6.30 26.83 1.99
N SER A 52 -6.78 25.58 1.84
CA SER A 52 -5.89 24.42 1.89
C SER A 52 -5.23 24.27 0.53
N SER A 53 -3.92 24.09 0.52
CA SER A 53 -3.14 23.78 -0.68
C SER A 53 -3.80 22.64 -1.47
N ASN A 54 -4.02 22.85 -2.77
CA ASN A 54 -4.75 21.90 -3.60
C ASN A 54 -3.86 20.71 -4.03
N PHE A 55 -3.19 20.08 -3.06
CA PHE A 55 -2.72 18.72 -3.20
C PHE A 55 -3.94 17.84 -3.44
N LYS A 56 -4.03 17.24 -4.63
CA LYS A 56 -5.07 16.24 -4.93
C LYS A 56 -4.96 15.10 -3.91
N ARG A 57 -5.84 15.09 -2.92
CA ARG A 57 -5.92 14.03 -1.90
C ARG A 57 -6.36 12.76 -2.63
N LYS A 58 -5.40 11.89 -2.96
CA LYS A 58 -5.71 10.58 -3.55
C LYS A 58 -6.58 9.78 -2.58
N PRO A 59 -7.51 8.94 -3.07
CA PRO A 59 -8.34 8.11 -2.21
C PRO A 59 -7.46 7.14 -1.41
N VAL A 60 -7.82 6.90 -0.15
CA VAL A 60 -7.13 5.93 0.71
C VAL A 60 -7.69 4.53 0.44
N ILE A 61 -6.83 3.60 0.06
CA ILE A 61 -7.19 2.18 -0.11
C ILE A 61 -7.14 1.51 1.27
N ILE A 62 -8.24 0.87 1.67
CA ILE A 62 -8.37 0.09 2.88
C ILE A 62 -8.51 -1.38 2.47
N ILE A 63 -7.44 -2.16 2.66
CA ILE A 63 -7.44 -3.59 2.36
C ILE A 63 -7.84 -4.36 3.62
N VAL A 64 -9.03 -4.97 3.62
CA VAL A 64 -9.55 -5.69 4.78
C VAL A 64 -9.11 -7.15 4.72
N VAL A 65 -8.16 -7.52 5.59
CA VAL A 65 -7.63 -8.89 5.77
C VAL A 65 -7.99 -9.42 7.16
N GLY A 66 -7.78 -10.71 7.40
CA GLY A 66 -8.13 -11.38 8.66
C GLY A 66 -8.55 -12.83 8.45
N MET A 67 -8.63 -13.60 9.53
CA MET A 67 -8.97 -15.03 9.46
C MET A 67 -10.38 -15.29 8.91
N ALA A 68 -10.65 -16.52 8.47
CA ALA A 68 -12.00 -16.96 8.13
C ALA A 68 -12.92 -16.86 9.38
N GLY A 69 -14.07 -16.21 9.23
CA GLY A 69 -15.03 -16.01 10.33
C GLY A 69 -14.77 -14.82 11.26
N SER A 70 -13.68 -14.05 11.08
CA SER A 70 -13.47 -12.79 11.85
C SER A 70 -14.49 -11.70 11.48
N GLY A 71 -15.09 -11.81 10.30
CA GLY A 71 -16.22 -10.98 9.87
C GLY A 71 -15.89 -9.93 8.81
N LYS A 72 -14.80 -10.08 8.05
CA LYS A 72 -14.35 -9.18 6.96
C LYS A 72 -15.50 -8.55 6.15
N THR A 73 -16.27 -9.36 5.42
CA THR A 73 -17.40 -8.89 4.58
C THR A 73 -18.50 -8.17 5.38
N THR A 74 -18.79 -8.60 6.61
CA THR A 74 -19.78 -7.94 7.49
C THR A 74 -19.26 -6.60 8.00
N PHE A 75 -17.96 -6.51 8.28
CA PHE A 75 -17.28 -5.27 8.65
C PHE A 75 -17.25 -4.31 7.45
N LEU A 76 -16.91 -4.77 6.25
CA LEU A 76 -16.96 -3.97 5.03
C LEU A 76 -18.37 -3.44 4.75
N HIS A 77 -19.40 -4.27 4.90
CA HIS A 77 -20.80 -3.85 4.82
C HIS A 77 -21.12 -2.70 5.79
N ARG A 78 -20.60 -2.75 7.01
CA ARG A 78 -20.77 -1.68 8.01
C ARG A 78 -20.02 -0.41 7.60
N LEU A 79 -18.80 -0.53 7.08
CA LEU A 79 -18.03 0.61 6.57
C LEU A 79 -18.77 1.29 5.41
N VAL A 80 -19.29 0.52 4.45
CA VAL A 80 -20.10 1.03 3.32
C VAL A 80 -21.37 1.74 3.79
N ALA A 81 -22.09 1.16 4.76
CA ALA A 81 -23.26 1.83 5.35
C ALA A 81 -22.89 3.14 6.08
N HIS A 82 -21.73 3.18 6.74
CA HIS A 82 -21.24 4.38 7.40
C HIS A 82 -20.80 5.45 6.40
N THR A 83 -20.03 5.11 5.35
CA THR A 83 -19.63 6.10 4.33
C THR A 83 -20.83 6.72 3.63
N HIS A 84 -21.84 5.93 3.26
CA HIS A 84 -23.10 6.45 2.74
C HIS A 84 -23.84 7.38 3.71
N THR A 85 -23.83 7.08 5.02
CA THR A 85 -24.50 7.91 6.04
C THR A 85 -23.74 9.23 6.27
N SER A 86 -22.41 9.17 6.30
CA SER A 86 -21.52 10.32 6.52
C SER A 86 -21.24 11.13 5.24
N ASN A 87 -21.91 10.81 4.13
CA ASN A 87 -21.73 11.43 2.81
C ASN A 87 -20.27 11.37 2.29
N ILE A 88 -19.56 10.29 2.64
CA ILE A 88 -18.20 9.97 2.20
C ILE A 88 -18.27 9.11 0.94
N ARG A 89 -17.47 9.43 -0.09
CA ARG A 89 -17.50 8.78 -1.40
C ARG A 89 -16.62 7.52 -1.37
N GLY A 90 -17.18 6.44 -0.83
CA GLY A 90 -16.56 5.12 -0.81
C GLY A 90 -16.74 4.36 -2.12
N TYR A 91 -15.66 3.79 -2.64
CA TYR A 91 -15.67 2.83 -3.75
C TYR A 91 -15.44 1.42 -3.22
N VAL A 92 -16.18 0.42 -3.68
CA VAL A 92 -16.15 -0.92 -3.08
C VAL A 92 -15.63 -1.95 -4.09
N MET A 93 -14.66 -2.75 -3.67
CA MET A 93 -14.09 -3.85 -4.43
C MET A 93 -14.23 -5.17 -3.68
N ASN A 94 -14.69 -6.21 -4.37
CA ASN A 94 -14.69 -7.58 -3.86
C ASN A 94 -13.61 -8.42 -4.58
N LEU A 95 -12.66 -8.96 -3.83
CA LEU A 95 -11.67 -9.92 -4.31
C LEU A 95 -11.94 -11.37 -3.87
N ASP A 96 -13.05 -11.67 -3.16
CA ASP A 96 -13.44 -13.04 -2.85
C ASP A 96 -14.30 -13.65 -3.99
N PRO A 97 -13.79 -14.66 -4.74
CA PRO A 97 -14.53 -15.31 -5.82
C PRO A 97 -15.49 -16.41 -5.33
N ALA A 98 -15.36 -16.86 -4.07
CA ALA A 98 -16.15 -17.94 -3.47
C ALA A 98 -17.40 -17.43 -2.73
N VAL A 99 -17.51 -16.13 -2.47
CA VAL A 99 -18.68 -15.53 -1.80
C VAL A 99 -19.96 -15.70 -2.64
N LEU A 100 -21.01 -16.27 -2.02
CA LEU A 100 -22.28 -16.55 -2.70
C LEU A 100 -23.12 -15.28 -2.90
N THR A 101 -23.27 -14.48 -1.84
CA THR A 101 -24.11 -13.28 -1.80
C THR A 101 -23.38 -12.17 -1.07
N LEU A 102 -23.12 -11.05 -1.75
CA LEU A 102 -22.60 -9.84 -1.11
C LEU A 102 -23.78 -9.06 -0.50
N PRO A 103 -23.67 -8.58 0.75
CA PRO A 103 -24.70 -7.76 1.39
C PRO A 103 -24.65 -6.27 0.95
N PHE A 104 -23.65 -5.87 0.18
CA PHE A 104 -23.46 -4.53 -0.39
C PHE A 104 -23.28 -4.60 -1.92
N GLY A 105 -23.48 -3.47 -2.59
CA GLY A 105 -23.10 -3.33 -4.00
C GLY A 105 -21.59 -3.09 -4.13
N ALA A 106 -20.87 -4.04 -4.75
CA ALA A 106 -19.49 -3.82 -5.17
C ALA A 106 -19.46 -3.03 -6.49
N ASN A 107 -18.52 -2.10 -6.62
CA ASN A 107 -18.27 -1.39 -7.88
C ASN A 107 -17.35 -2.19 -8.82
N ILE A 108 -16.47 -3.01 -8.25
CA ILE A 108 -15.63 -3.99 -8.95
C ILE A 108 -15.75 -5.31 -8.21
N ASP A 109 -16.20 -6.36 -8.89
CA ASP A 109 -16.34 -7.70 -8.34
C ASP A 109 -15.53 -8.69 -9.18
N ILE A 110 -14.61 -9.42 -8.55
CA ILE A 110 -13.83 -10.48 -9.20
C ILE A 110 -14.71 -11.51 -9.90
N ARG A 111 -15.95 -11.72 -9.42
CA ARG A 111 -16.92 -12.70 -9.93
C ARG A 111 -17.47 -12.35 -11.32
N ASP A 112 -17.41 -11.07 -11.71
CA ASP A 112 -17.82 -10.63 -13.06
C ASP A 112 -16.75 -10.98 -14.11
N THR A 113 -15.47 -10.94 -13.72
CA THR A 113 -14.33 -11.28 -14.59
C THR A 113 -14.05 -12.79 -14.59
N VAL A 114 -14.15 -13.46 -13.44
CA VAL A 114 -13.75 -14.86 -13.27
C VAL A 114 -14.83 -15.68 -12.57
N ARG A 115 -15.39 -16.66 -13.29
CA ARG A 115 -16.39 -17.58 -12.74
C ARG A 115 -15.74 -18.73 -11.99
N TYR A 116 -15.60 -18.57 -10.67
CA TYR A 116 -15.06 -19.56 -9.73
C TYR A 116 -15.43 -21.03 -10.01
N LYS A 117 -16.73 -21.31 -10.23
CA LYS A 117 -17.25 -22.67 -10.51
C LYS A 117 -16.80 -23.24 -11.85
N GLU A 118 -16.44 -22.40 -12.81
CA GLU A 118 -15.90 -22.83 -14.11
C GLU A 118 -14.39 -23.09 -13.98
N VAL A 119 -13.65 -22.21 -13.28
CA VAL A 119 -12.22 -22.41 -12.97
C VAL A 119 -11.99 -23.74 -12.25
N MET A 120 -12.76 -24.04 -11.18
CA MET A 120 -12.66 -25.31 -10.47
C MET A 120 -12.88 -26.53 -11.38
N LYS A 121 -13.78 -26.44 -12.37
CA LYS A 121 -14.08 -27.54 -13.30
C LYS A 121 -13.05 -27.68 -14.40
N GLN A 122 -12.58 -26.58 -14.97
CA GLN A 122 -11.63 -26.57 -16.09
C GLN A 122 -10.25 -27.04 -15.65
N PHE A 123 -9.77 -26.57 -14.49
CA PHE A 123 -8.47 -26.92 -13.94
C PHE A 123 -8.52 -28.09 -12.94
N ASN A 124 -9.71 -28.67 -12.71
CA ASN A 124 -9.97 -29.78 -11.78
C ASN A 124 -9.41 -29.52 -10.35
N LEU A 125 -9.65 -28.31 -9.84
CA LEU A 125 -9.08 -27.81 -8.59
C LEU A 125 -10.05 -27.94 -7.40
N GLY A 126 -9.48 -28.19 -6.22
CA GLY A 126 -10.19 -28.05 -4.95
C GLY A 126 -10.51 -26.57 -4.61
N PRO A 127 -11.33 -26.31 -3.56
CA PRO A 127 -11.86 -24.97 -3.29
C PRO A 127 -10.79 -23.87 -3.17
N ASN A 128 -9.71 -24.13 -2.43
CA ASN A 128 -8.61 -23.16 -2.24
C ASN A 128 -7.83 -22.91 -3.53
N GLY A 129 -7.55 -23.97 -4.31
CA GLY A 129 -6.90 -23.85 -5.62
C GLY A 129 -7.75 -23.02 -6.59
N GLY A 130 -9.07 -23.23 -6.60
CA GLY A 130 -10.00 -22.41 -7.39
C GLY A 130 -9.99 -20.93 -7.00
N ILE A 131 -9.83 -20.59 -5.71
CA ILE A 131 -9.71 -19.18 -5.27
C ILE A 131 -8.39 -18.60 -5.75
N LEU A 132 -7.26 -19.31 -5.53
CA LEU A 132 -5.94 -18.88 -5.94
C LEU A 132 -5.86 -18.65 -7.46
N THR A 133 -6.27 -19.62 -8.28
CA THR A 133 -6.29 -19.47 -9.74
C THR A 133 -7.22 -18.34 -10.19
N SER A 134 -8.34 -18.10 -9.50
CA SER A 134 -9.20 -16.96 -9.82
C SER A 134 -8.53 -15.62 -9.52
N LEU A 135 -7.79 -15.52 -8.40
CA LEU A 135 -7.01 -14.34 -8.05
C LEU A 135 -5.85 -14.11 -9.02
N ASN A 136 -5.17 -15.18 -9.46
CA ASN A 136 -4.12 -15.11 -10.49
C ASN A 136 -4.67 -14.58 -11.82
N LEU A 137 -5.81 -15.09 -12.28
CA LEU A 137 -6.45 -14.60 -13.51
C LEU A 137 -6.88 -13.13 -13.37
N PHE A 138 -7.36 -12.71 -12.20
CA PHE A 138 -7.71 -11.32 -11.93
C PHE A 138 -6.48 -10.39 -11.89
N ALA A 139 -5.36 -10.83 -11.31
CA ALA A 139 -4.12 -10.07 -11.26
C ALA A 139 -3.60 -9.69 -12.66
N THR A 140 -3.77 -10.54 -13.69
CA THR A 140 -3.38 -10.23 -15.08
C THR A 140 -4.07 -9.00 -15.70
N LYS A 141 -5.18 -8.53 -15.11
CA LYS A 141 -5.93 -7.34 -15.57
C LYS A 141 -5.95 -6.22 -14.53
N PHE A 142 -5.11 -6.32 -13.50
CA PHE A 142 -5.20 -5.40 -12.37
C PHE A 142 -4.82 -3.96 -12.73
N ASP A 143 -3.99 -3.76 -13.75
CA ASP A 143 -3.66 -2.43 -14.29
C ASP A 143 -4.89 -1.71 -14.89
N GLU A 144 -5.84 -2.45 -15.48
CA GLU A 144 -7.11 -1.89 -15.94
C GLU A 144 -7.95 -1.39 -14.75
N VAL A 145 -7.94 -2.15 -13.66
CA VAL A 145 -8.64 -1.83 -12.40
C VAL A 145 -8.04 -0.59 -11.74
N ILE A 146 -6.72 -0.50 -11.61
CA ILE A 146 -6.00 0.69 -11.14
C ILE A 146 -6.35 1.89 -12.03
N SER A 147 -6.29 1.74 -13.35
CA SER A 147 -6.63 2.80 -14.32
C SER A 147 -8.08 3.30 -14.20
N VAL A 148 -9.02 2.45 -13.80
CA VAL A 148 -10.42 2.84 -13.53
C VAL A 148 -10.55 3.63 -12.23
N ILE A 149 -9.81 3.25 -11.19
CA ILE A 149 -9.78 3.97 -9.91
C ILE A 149 -9.08 5.33 -10.07
N GLU A 150 -7.95 5.40 -10.79
CA GLU A 150 -7.25 6.66 -11.05
C GLU A 150 -8.13 7.69 -11.77
N LYS A 151 -8.88 7.27 -12.79
CA LYS A 151 -9.84 8.13 -13.50
C LYS A 151 -10.95 8.69 -12.61
N ARG A 152 -11.21 8.06 -11.46
CA ARG A 152 -12.21 8.47 -10.47
C ARG A 152 -11.57 9.00 -9.18
N ALA A 153 -10.25 9.13 -9.10
CA ALA A 153 -9.55 9.46 -7.86
C ALA A 153 -9.95 10.84 -7.29
N ASP A 154 -10.25 11.82 -8.15
CA ASP A 154 -10.76 13.13 -7.72
C ASP A 154 -12.20 13.05 -7.12
N GLU A 155 -12.93 11.98 -7.44
CA GLU A 155 -14.32 11.74 -7.02
C GLU A 155 -14.46 10.79 -5.82
N LEU A 156 -13.36 10.24 -5.31
CA LEU A 156 -13.36 9.19 -4.29
C LEU A 156 -12.55 9.59 -3.06
N ASP A 157 -13.05 9.24 -1.88
CA ASP A 157 -12.39 9.50 -0.60
C ASP A 157 -11.69 8.23 -0.09
N TYR A 158 -12.34 7.07 -0.23
CA TYR A 158 -11.81 5.76 0.18
C TYR A 158 -12.12 4.68 -0.85
N VAL A 159 -11.25 3.69 -0.97
CA VAL A 159 -11.52 2.42 -1.66
C VAL A 159 -11.52 1.29 -0.62
N LEU A 160 -12.64 0.59 -0.49
CA LEU A 160 -12.86 -0.49 0.46
C LEU A 160 -12.71 -1.84 -0.26
N VAL A 161 -11.69 -2.62 0.10
CA VAL A 161 -11.36 -3.89 -0.57
C VAL A 161 -11.66 -5.08 0.36
N ASP A 162 -12.63 -5.92 -0.01
CA ASP A 162 -12.82 -7.25 0.62
C ASP A 162 -11.80 -8.24 0.06
N THR A 163 -11.21 -9.07 0.93
CA THR A 163 -10.26 -10.12 0.54
C THR A 163 -10.83 -11.53 0.81
N PRO A 164 -10.34 -12.56 0.09
CA PRO A 164 -10.80 -13.94 0.28
C PRO A 164 -10.91 -14.40 1.73
N GLY A 165 -11.91 -15.25 2.01
CA GLY A 165 -12.12 -15.85 3.33
C GLY A 165 -10.85 -16.45 3.96
N GLN A 166 -10.05 -17.16 3.15
CA GLN A 166 -8.74 -17.73 3.53
C GLN A 166 -7.62 -16.71 3.34
N ILE A 167 -7.03 -16.27 4.45
CA ILE A 167 -6.05 -15.18 4.44
C ILE A 167 -4.76 -15.55 3.68
N GLU A 168 -4.30 -16.81 3.75
CA GLU A 168 -3.02 -17.18 3.14
C GLU A 168 -3.05 -17.06 1.61
N ILE A 169 -4.22 -17.27 1.01
CA ILE A 169 -4.42 -17.14 -0.45
C ILE A 169 -4.22 -15.69 -0.90
N PHE A 170 -4.42 -14.70 -0.02
CA PHE A 170 -4.16 -13.29 -0.31
C PHE A 170 -2.75 -12.86 0.13
N THR A 171 -2.34 -13.16 1.37
CA THR A 171 -1.08 -12.60 1.92
C THR A 171 0.19 -13.33 1.48
N TRP A 172 0.09 -14.61 1.10
CA TRP A 172 1.23 -15.44 0.71
C TRP A 172 1.25 -15.81 -0.78
N SER A 173 0.24 -15.43 -1.57
CA SER A 173 0.29 -15.62 -3.02
C SER A 173 1.01 -14.48 -3.73
N ALA A 174 1.71 -14.80 -4.82
CA ALA A 174 2.29 -13.80 -5.72
C ALA A 174 1.23 -12.81 -6.24
N SER A 175 0.03 -13.30 -6.58
CA SER A 175 -1.05 -12.48 -7.11
C SER A 175 -1.62 -11.49 -6.08
N GLY A 176 -1.73 -11.89 -4.82
CA GLY A 176 -2.14 -10.97 -3.74
C GLY A 176 -1.05 -9.95 -3.39
N ALA A 177 0.23 -10.34 -3.48
CA ALA A 177 1.36 -9.42 -3.37
C ALA A 177 1.34 -8.38 -4.52
N ILE A 178 1.25 -8.81 -5.78
CA ILE A 178 1.15 -7.95 -6.97
C ILE A 178 -0.02 -6.96 -6.84
N ILE A 179 -1.21 -7.43 -6.43
CA ILE A 179 -2.38 -6.57 -6.20
C ILE A 179 -2.12 -5.51 -5.12
N THR A 180 -1.48 -5.91 -4.01
CA THR A 180 -1.17 -5.04 -2.88
C THR A 180 -0.10 -4.00 -3.23
N GLU A 181 0.95 -4.42 -3.93
CA GLU A 181 2.04 -3.55 -4.40
C GLU A 181 1.55 -2.58 -5.49
N ALA A 182 0.71 -3.02 -6.42
CA ALA A 182 0.11 -2.16 -7.43
C ALA A 182 -0.76 -1.04 -6.80
N PHE A 183 -1.57 -1.38 -5.78
CA PHE A 183 -2.28 -0.37 -4.98
C PHE A 183 -1.32 0.59 -4.28
N ALA A 184 -0.35 0.07 -3.50
CA ALA A 184 0.59 0.86 -2.73
C ALA A 184 1.42 1.82 -3.62
N SER A 185 1.90 1.33 -4.76
CA SER A 185 2.70 2.11 -5.71
C SER A 185 1.97 3.31 -6.31
N THR A 186 0.62 3.33 -6.22
CA THR A 186 -0.26 4.32 -6.86
C THR A 186 -1.01 5.18 -5.84
N PHE A 187 -1.49 4.62 -4.73
CA PHE A 187 -2.40 5.23 -3.77
C PHE A 187 -1.94 5.03 -2.31
N PRO A 188 -2.30 5.95 -1.39
CA PRO A 188 -2.18 5.69 0.04
C PRO A 188 -2.92 4.41 0.42
N THR A 189 -2.20 3.40 0.89
CA THR A 189 -2.76 2.05 1.13
C THR A 189 -2.51 1.62 2.56
N VAL A 190 -3.58 1.28 3.27
CA VAL A 190 -3.56 0.85 4.67
C VAL A 190 -4.19 -0.54 4.76
N VAL A 191 -3.50 -1.46 5.44
CA VAL A 191 -3.99 -2.82 5.66
C VAL A 191 -4.74 -2.85 6.99
N THR A 192 -5.96 -3.39 6.99
CA THR A 192 -6.76 -3.59 8.20
C THR A 192 -6.81 -5.08 8.53
N TYR A 193 -6.22 -5.49 9.65
CA TYR A 193 -6.30 -6.87 10.14
C TYR A 193 -7.46 -7.03 11.12
N VAL A 194 -8.51 -7.72 10.67
CA VAL A 194 -9.75 -7.95 11.42
C VAL A 194 -9.60 -9.17 12.32
N VAL A 195 -9.54 -8.93 13.63
CA VAL A 195 -9.44 -9.94 14.69
C VAL A 195 -10.83 -10.32 15.20
N ASP A 196 -11.04 -11.59 15.53
CA ASP A 196 -12.26 -12.09 16.17
C ASP A 196 -12.16 -11.97 17.71
N THR A 197 -12.62 -10.86 18.28
CA THR A 197 -12.39 -10.54 19.71
C THR A 197 -12.83 -11.65 20.69
N PRO A 198 -14.03 -12.27 20.56
CA PRO A 198 -14.43 -13.39 21.41
C PRO A 198 -13.53 -14.64 21.34
N ARG A 199 -12.72 -14.80 20.28
CA ARG A 199 -11.71 -15.88 20.19
C ARG A 199 -10.35 -15.44 20.74
N ALA A 200 -10.06 -14.15 20.67
CA ALA A 200 -8.83 -13.55 21.17
C ALA A 200 -8.76 -13.49 22.71
N GLU A 201 -9.86 -13.74 23.44
CA GLU A 201 -9.86 -13.89 24.91
C GLU A 201 -8.92 -14.99 25.42
N ASN A 202 -8.53 -15.96 24.57
CA ASN A 202 -7.51 -16.94 24.89
C ASN A 202 -6.10 -16.36 24.57
N PRO A 203 -5.17 -16.27 25.55
CA PRO A 203 -3.82 -15.69 25.35
C PRO A 203 -3.02 -16.33 24.21
N THR A 204 -3.10 -17.66 24.05
CA THR A 204 -2.43 -18.37 22.95
C THR A 204 -3.00 -17.96 21.59
N THR A 205 -4.33 -17.84 21.49
CA THR A 205 -5.01 -17.40 20.25
C THR A 205 -4.72 -15.92 19.95
N PHE A 206 -4.59 -15.09 20.98
CA PHE A 206 -4.14 -13.70 20.85
C PHE A 206 -2.71 -13.63 20.29
N MET A 207 -1.75 -14.32 20.92
CA MET A 207 -0.35 -14.35 20.47
C MET A 207 -0.24 -14.79 19.01
N SER A 208 -0.90 -15.88 18.62
CA SER A 208 -0.87 -16.34 17.22
C SER A 208 -1.43 -15.28 16.26
N ASN A 209 -2.53 -14.62 16.61
CA ASN A 209 -3.08 -13.54 15.78
C ASN A 209 -2.13 -12.35 15.65
N MET A 210 -1.42 -11.99 16.73
CA MET A 210 -0.46 -10.90 16.74
C MET A 210 0.81 -11.23 15.94
N LEU A 211 1.31 -12.46 16.02
CA LEU A 211 2.42 -12.93 15.17
C LEU A 211 2.03 -13.00 13.68
N TYR A 212 0.78 -13.36 13.36
CA TYR A 212 0.26 -13.26 11.99
C TYR A 212 0.17 -11.79 11.52
N ALA A 213 -0.33 -10.88 12.36
CA ALA A 213 -0.35 -9.45 12.07
C ALA A 213 1.07 -8.91 11.81
N CYS A 214 2.04 -9.30 12.63
CA CYS A 214 3.46 -8.97 12.48
C CYS A 214 4.02 -9.47 11.15
N SER A 215 3.76 -10.73 10.82
CA SER A 215 4.15 -11.33 9.53
C SER A 215 3.57 -10.56 8.33
N ILE A 216 2.33 -10.08 8.43
CA ILE A 216 1.67 -9.29 7.38
C ILE A 216 2.29 -7.89 7.28
N LEU A 217 2.60 -7.23 8.41
CA LEU A 217 3.29 -5.94 8.43
C LEU A 217 4.64 -6.04 7.71
N TYR A 218 5.49 -7.00 8.08
CA TYR A 218 6.81 -7.16 7.46
C TYR A 218 6.74 -7.61 5.98
N LYS A 219 5.77 -8.45 5.61
CA LYS A 219 5.59 -8.90 4.22
C LYS A 219 5.07 -7.79 3.30
N THR A 220 4.06 -7.04 3.73
CA THR A 220 3.46 -5.96 2.91
C THR A 220 4.24 -4.66 2.99
N ARG A 221 4.93 -4.42 4.11
CA ARG A 221 5.58 -3.15 4.49
C ARG A 221 4.61 -1.96 4.56
N LEU A 222 3.30 -2.21 4.62
CA LEU A 222 2.24 -1.19 4.67
C LEU A 222 1.78 -0.94 6.11
N PRO A 223 1.35 0.30 6.47
CA PRO A 223 0.74 0.59 7.76
C PRO A 223 -0.42 -0.38 8.05
N LEU A 224 -0.35 -1.00 9.22
CA LEU A 224 -1.30 -2.01 9.68
C LEU A 224 -2.16 -1.47 10.81
N VAL A 225 -3.48 -1.53 10.65
CA VAL A 225 -4.46 -1.21 11.68
C VAL A 225 -5.11 -2.50 12.19
N LEU A 226 -5.02 -2.75 13.49
CA LEU A 226 -5.69 -3.87 14.15
C LEU A 226 -7.13 -3.50 14.45
N ALA A 227 -8.08 -4.20 13.83
CA ALA A 227 -9.52 -4.01 14.03
C ALA A 227 -10.09 -5.19 14.84
N PHE A 228 -10.28 -4.98 16.15
CA PHE A 228 -10.92 -5.93 17.05
C PHE A 228 -12.43 -5.94 16.80
N ASN A 229 -12.92 -6.92 16.04
CA ASN A 229 -14.32 -7.00 15.64
C ASN A 229 -15.17 -7.83 16.61
N LYS A 230 -16.47 -7.56 16.59
CA LYS A 230 -17.51 -8.17 17.45
C LYS A 230 -17.43 -7.70 18.91
N ILE A 231 -17.12 -6.41 19.12
CA ILE A 231 -17.12 -5.79 20.47
C ILE A 231 -18.50 -5.76 21.15
N ASP A 232 -19.56 -6.07 20.40
CA ASP A 232 -20.91 -6.33 20.90
C ASP A 232 -21.06 -7.67 21.64
N VAL A 233 -20.12 -8.61 21.45
CA VAL A 233 -20.10 -9.92 22.13
C VAL A 233 -19.05 -9.96 23.24
N ALA A 234 -17.84 -9.46 22.99
CA ALA A 234 -16.71 -9.45 23.92
C ALA A 234 -16.01 -8.09 23.91
N GLN A 235 -15.75 -7.50 25.08
CA GLN A 235 -15.06 -6.21 25.13
C GLN A 235 -13.57 -6.36 24.78
N HIS A 236 -13.06 -5.48 23.92
CA HIS A 236 -11.66 -5.52 23.44
C HIS A 236 -10.64 -4.93 24.43
N GLN A 237 -11.07 -4.51 25.64
CA GLN A 237 -10.19 -3.82 26.59
C GLN A 237 -9.05 -4.71 27.10
N PHE A 238 -9.28 -6.01 27.28
CA PHE A 238 -8.22 -6.97 27.66
C PHE A 238 -7.09 -7.01 26.61
N ALA A 239 -7.43 -6.86 25.33
CA ALA A 239 -6.46 -6.90 24.24
C ALA A 239 -5.62 -5.62 24.20
N LEU A 240 -6.23 -4.46 24.51
CA LEU A 240 -5.50 -3.20 24.70
C LEU A 240 -4.55 -3.32 25.90
N GLU A 241 -5.05 -3.81 27.04
CA GLU A 241 -4.26 -4.05 28.26
C GLU A 241 -3.08 -4.99 27.99
N TRP A 242 -3.25 -6.07 27.21
CA TRP A 242 -2.15 -6.98 26.84
C TRP A 242 -1.14 -6.44 25.82
N MET A 243 -1.48 -5.37 25.11
CA MET A 243 -0.56 -4.68 24.19
C MET A 243 0.18 -3.51 24.88
N GLU A 244 -0.45 -2.86 25.86
CA GLU A 244 0.13 -1.80 26.67
C GLU A 244 0.94 -2.34 27.87
N ASP A 245 0.49 -3.45 28.47
CA ASP A 245 1.11 -4.14 29.60
C ASP A 245 1.38 -5.62 29.25
N PHE A 246 2.61 -5.87 28.79
CA PHE A 246 3.06 -7.22 28.49
C PHE A 246 3.30 -8.08 29.75
N GLU A 247 3.44 -7.49 30.96
CA GLU A 247 3.49 -8.27 32.20
C GLU A 247 2.12 -8.87 32.53
N ALA A 248 1.04 -8.10 32.33
CA ALA A 248 -0.34 -8.60 32.43
C ALA A 248 -0.60 -9.75 31.42
N PHE A 249 -0.06 -9.64 30.20
CA PHE A 249 -0.14 -10.71 29.22
C PHE A 249 0.67 -11.97 29.62
N GLN A 250 1.89 -11.81 30.12
CA GLN A 250 2.68 -12.92 30.66
C GLN A 250 1.98 -13.61 31.83
N ALA A 251 1.40 -12.84 32.75
CA ALA A 251 0.63 -13.38 33.86
C ALA A 251 -0.54 -14.23 33.35
N ALA A 252 -1.32 -13.73 32.38
CA ALA A 252 -2.41 -14.47 31.74
C ALA A 252 -1.93 -15.74 31.02
N SER A 253 -0.81 -15.69 30.31
CA SER A 253 -0.22 -16.85 29.64
C SER A 253 0.40 -17.87 30.60
N SER A 254 0.87 -17.45 31.77
CA SER A 254 1.53 -18.33 32.76
C SER A 254 0.58 -19.29 33.49
N LEU A 255 -0.74 -19.05 33.44
CA LEU A 255 -1.73 -20.01 33.95
C LEU A 255 -1.71 -21.32 33.16
N ASP A 256 -1.39 -21.28 31.86
CA ASP A 256 -1.18 -22.47 31.04
C ASP A 256 0.28 -22.93 31.15
N HIS A 257 0.52 -24.01 31.90
CA HIS A 257 1.84 -24.66 32.08
C HIS A 257 2.37 -25.37 30.79
N SER A 258 2.12 -24.79 29.62
CA SER A 258 2.60 -25.24 28.32
C SER A 258 3.97 -24.62 28.00
N TYR A 259 4.77 -25.32 27.17
CA TYR A 259 5.98 -24.78 26.53
C TYR A 259 5.71 -23.46 25.77
N THR A 260 4.45 -23.26 25.34
CA THR A 260 3.95 -22.00 24.77
C THR A 260 4.27 -20.78 25.65
N SER A 261 4.17 -20.90 26.99
CA SER A 261 4.45 -19.78 27.90
C SER A 261 5.92 -19.34 27.87
N THR A 262 6.85 -20.29 27.75
CA THR A 262 8.29 -20.00 27.60
C THR A 262 8.56 -19.31 26.26
N LEU A 263 7.91 -19.75 25.18
CA LEU A 263 8.03 -19.09 23.87
C LEU A 263 7.44 -17.66 23.91
N THR A 264 6.30 -17.47 24.56
CA THR A 264 5.68 -16.15 24.80
C THR A 264 6.64 -15.23 25.55
N GLN A 265 7.34 -15.74 26.57
CA GLN A 265 8.33 -15.00 27.33
C GLN A 265 9.55 -14.62 26.47
N SER A 266 10.05 -15.50 25.61
CA SER A 266 11.16 -15.18 24.70
C SER A 266 10.78 -14.17 23.60
N LEU A 267 9.54 -14.20 23.11
CA LEU A 267 9.03 -13.27 22.10
C LEU A 267 8.58 -11.90 22.69
N SER A 268 8.59 -11.75 24.01
CA SER A 268 8.11 -10.57 24.73
C SER A 268 8.62 -9.24 24.20
N LEU A 269 9.94 -9.08 24.16
CA LEU A 269 10.61 -7.84 23.76
C LEU A 269 10.29 -7.45 22.30
N VAL A 270 10.20 -8.44 21.41
CA VAL A 270 9.88 -8.24 19.99
C VAL A 270 8.42 -7.85 19.81
N LEU A 271 7.52 -8.42 20.63
CA LEU A 271 6.09 -8.10 20.60
C LEU A 271 5.80 -6.72 21.19
N ASP A 272 6.49 -6.28 22.24
CA ASP A 272 6.35 -4.94 22.82
C ASP A 272 6.72 -3.83 21.82
N GLU A 273 7.91 -3.90 21.19
CA GLU A 273 8.32 -2.94 20.15
C GLU A 273 7.35 -2.94 18.94
N PHE A 274 6.80 -4.11 18.60
CA PHE A 274 5.78 -4.25 17.56
C PHE A 274 4.45 -3.58 17.96
N TYR A 275 3.96 -3.77 19.20
CA TYR A 275 2.69 -3.23 19.67
C TYR A 275 2.71 -1.70 19.82
N GLN A 276 3.81 -1.11 20.28
CA GLN A 276 3.93 0.35 20.43
C GLN A 276 3.73 1.12 19.11
N ASN A 277 4.02 0.49 17.98
CA ASN A 277 3.87 1.06 16.64
C ASN A 277 2.51 0.76 15.98
N LEU A 278 1.70 -0.14 16.55
CA LEU A 278 0.42 -0.56 15.98
C LEU A 278 -0.74 0.31 16.47
N ARG A 279 -1.56 0.79 15.51
CA ARG A 279 -2.85 1.38 15.84
C ARG A 279 -3.89 0.28 15.98
N SER A 280 -4.54 0.23 17.14
CA SER A 280 -5.60 -0.72 17.44
C SER A 280 -6.92 -0.01 17.71
N VAL A 281 -8.02 -0.60 17.25
CA VAL A 281 -9.38 -0.07 17.44
C VAL A 281 -10.39 -1.21 17.62
N GLY A 282 -11.29 -1.04 18.59
CA GLY A 282 -12.46 -1.90 18.74
C GLY A 282 -13.60 -1.47 17.81
N VAL A 283 -14.17 -2.42 17.08
CA VAL A 283 -15.28 -2.19 16.13
C VAL A 283 -16.38 -3.25 16.26
N SER A 284 -17.63 -2.86 16.01
CA SER A 284 -18.73 -3.81 15.87
C SER A 284 -19.37 -3.67 14.50
N ALA A 285 -19.22 -4.69 13.67
CA ALA A 285 -19.91 -4.76 12.38
C ALA A 285 -21.45 -4.78 12.53
N VAL A 286 -21.98 -5.22 13.67
CA VAL A 286 -23.43 -5.35 13.93
C VAL A 286 -24.04 -4.05 14.47
N SER A 287 -23.42 -3.42 15.48
CA SER A 287 -23.95 -2.18 16.08
C SER A 287 -23.44 -0.90 15.40
N GLY A 288 -22.29 -0.95 14.71
CA GLY A 288 -21.60 0.22 14.18
C GLY A 288 -20.75 0.98 15.20
N ALA A 289 -20.65 0.50 16.45
CA ALA A 289 -19.76 1.08 17.44
C ALA A 289 -18.29 1.03 16.98
N GLY A 290 -17.53 2.09 17.27
CA GLY A 290 -16.11 2.20 16.97
C GLY A 290 -15.73 2.57 15.53
N VAL A 291 -16.69 2.62 14.59
CA VAL A 291 -16.39 2.87 13.16
C VAL A 291 -15.77 4.26 12.91
N GLU A 292 -16.21 5.29 13.65
CA GLU A 292 -15.62 6.64 13.56
C GLU A 292 -14.17 6.67 14.06
N ALA A 293 -13.87 5.96 15.15
CA ALA A 293 -12.50 5.80 15.66
C ALA A 293 -11.62 5.03 14.67
N PHE A 294 -12.17 4.02 13.98
CA PHE A 294 -11.50 3.31 12.89
C PHE A 294 -11.15 4.25 11.73
N PHE A 295 -12.07 5.07 11.22
CA PHE A 295 -11.76 6.02 10.14
C PHE A 295 -10.68 7.03 10.56
N LYS A 296 -10.71 7.53 11.81
CA LYS A 296 -9.65 8.39 12.35
C LYS A 296 -8.29 7.68 12.42
N ALA A 297 -8.25 6.40 12.80
CA ALA A 297 -7.02 5.60 12.81
C ALA A 297 -6.49 5.38 11.37
N ILE A 298 -7.36 5.14 10.39
CA ILE A 298 -7.00 5.03 8.98
C ILE A 298 -6.42 6.34 8.44
N GLU A 299 -7.00 7.52 8.77
CA GLU A 299 -6.43 8.80 8.35
C GLU A 299 -5.01 9.01 8.92
N ALA A 300 -4.79 8.72 10.20
CA ALA A 300 -3.47 8.81 10.83
C ALA A 300 -2.45 7.81 10.22
N SER A 301 -2.88 6.60 9.87
CA SER A 301 -2.03 5.63 9.16
C SER A 301 -1.77 6.01 7.69
N ALA A 302 -2.70 6.74 7.05
CA ALA A 302 -2.50 7.26 5.70
C ALA A 302 -1.56 8.46 5.67
N GLU A 303 -1.49 9.26 6.74
CA GLU A 303 -0.46 10.29 6.93
C GLU A 303 0.93 9.65 7.08
N GLU A 304 1.08 8.68 7.99
CA GLU A 304 2.33 7.92 8.17
C GLU A 304 2.78 7.22 6.87
N TYR A 305 1.83 6.69 6.08
CA TYR A 305 2.11 6.13 4.76
C TYR A 305 2.80 7.14 3.83
N MET A 306 2.31 8.38 3.80
CA MET A 306 2.82 9.43 2.92
C MET A 306 4.19 9.95 3.37
N GLU A 307 4.51 9.86 4.66
CA GLU A 307 5.81 10.26 5.22
C GLU A 307 6.86 9.15 5.08
N ASN A 308 6.58 7.96 5.61
CA ASN A 308 7.55 6.88 5.72
C ASN A 308 7.62 6.04 4.44
N TYR A 309 6.49 5.45 4.04
CA TYR A 309 6.47 4.45 2.97
C TYR A 309 6.70 5.06 1.59
N LYS A 310 6.12 6.23 1.32
CA LYS A 310 6.34 6.91 0.04
C LYS A 310 7.82 7.27 -0.17
N ALA A 311 8.51 7.72 0.88
CA ALA A 311 9.94 8.04 0.80
C ALA A 311 10.83 6.80 0.55
N ASP A 312 10.47 5.66 1.13
CA ASP A 312 11.11 4.36 0.87
C ASP A 312 10.84 3.86 -0.57
N LEU A 313 9.60 3.98 -1.04
CA LEU A 313 9.20 3.58 -2.39
C LEU A 313 9.83 4.44 -3.49
N ASP A 314 9.90 5.77 -3.29
CA ASP A 314 10.54 6.69 -4.23
C ASP A 314 12.08 6.45 -4.29
N LYS A 315 12.72 6.06 -3.18
CA LYS A 315 14.12 5.60 -3.17
C LYS A 315 14.32 4.34 -4.01
N ARG A 316 13.50 3.29 -3.78
CA ARG A 316 13.59 2.04 -4.55
C ARG A 316 13.34 2.24 -6.04
N ARG A 317 12.39 3.12 -6.40
CA ARG A 317 12.17 3.50 -7.81
C ARG A 317 13.40 4.16 -8.44
N ALA A 318 14.04 5.10 -7.73
CA ALA A 318 15.24 5.76 -8.21
C ALA A 318 16.44 4.79 -8.34
N GLU A 319 16.58 3.85 -7.40
CA GLU A 319 17.61 2.82 -7.43
C GLU A 319 17.42 1.85 -8.60
N LYS A 320 16.21 1.31 -8.79
CA LYS A 320 15.89 0.45 -9.93
C LYS A 320 16.08 1.17 -11.27
N GLN A 321 15.68 2.44 -11.38
CA GLN A 321 15.93 3.25 -12.58
C GLN A 321 17.43 3.44 -12.85
N ARG A 322 18.25 3.68 -11.82
CA ARG A 322 19.70 3.79 -11.98
C ARG A 322 20.31 2.47 -12.49
N LEU A 323 19.85 1.34 -11.96
CA LEU A 323 20.33 0.00 -12.33
C LEU A 323 19.89 -0.39 -13.76
N GLU A 324 18.67 -0.04 -14.16
CA GLU A 324 18.19 -0.17 -15.54
C GLU A 324 18.96 0.74 -16.51
N GLU A 325 19.28 1.98 -16.13
CA GLU A 325 20.12 2.89 -16.91
C GLU A 325 21.56 2.39 -17.04
N GLU A 326 22.13 1.83 -15.98
CA GLU A 326 23.45 1.18 -15.97
C GLU A 326 23.46 -0.04 -16.91
N ARG A 327 22.55 -1.02 -16.74
CA ARG A 327 22.40 -2.18 -17.65
C ARG A 327 22.18 -1.74 -19.11
N ARG A 328 21.35 -0.71 -19.35
CA ARG A 328 21.09 -0.17 -20.70
C ARG A 328 22.34 0.50 -21.29
N ARG A 329 23.14 1.18 -20.49
CA ARG A 329 24.39 1.82 -20.92
C ARG A 329 25.45 0.77 -21.24
N GLU A 330 25.57 -0.27 -20.44
CA GLU A 330 26.47 -1.40 -20.70
C GLU A 330 26.11 -2.13 -21.99
N ASN A 331 24.81 -2.41 -22.22
CA ASN A 331 24.33 -2.98 -23.48
C ASN A 331 24.59 -2.05 -24.68
N MET A 332 24.40 -0.73 -24.54
CA MET A 332 24.74 0.23 -25.59
C MET A 332 26.24 0.31 -25.87
N ASP A 333 27.09 0.20 -24.85
CA ASP A 333 28.56 0.22 -25.02
C ASP A 333 29.11 -1.13 -25.51
N LYS A 334 28.44 -2.27 -25.23
CA LYS A 334 28.68 -3.58 -25.88
C LYS A 334 28.35 -3.50 -27.37
N LEU A 335 27.14 -3.04 -27.72
CA LEU A 335 26.71 -2.82 -29.11
C LEU A 335 27.64 -1.88 -29.89
N ARG A 336 28.13 -0.80 -29.26
CA ARG A 336 29.12 0.10 -29.88
C ARG A 336 30.45 -0.59 -30.16
N ARG A 337 31.00 -1.33 -29.19
CA ARG A 337 32.25 -2.09 -29.38
C ARG A 337 32.13 -3.12 -30.50
N ASP A 338 30.97 -3.76 -30.63
CA ASP A 338 30.76 -4.76 -31.67
C ASP A 338 30.50 -4.09 -33.04
N MET A 339 29.80 -2.95 -33.10
CA MET A 339 29.73 -2.10 -34.30
C MET A 339 31.10 -1.55 -34.75
N GLU A 340 32.00 -1.21 -33.84
CA GLU A 340 33.36 -0.74 -34.19
C GLU A 340 34.26 -1.88 -34.69
N LYS A 341 34.05 -3.11 -34.22
CA LYS A 341 34.70 -4.32 -34.75
C LYS A 341 34.14 -4.72 -36.12
N SER A 342 32.81 -4.70 -36.29
CA SER A 342 32.16 -4.97 -37.58
C SER A 342 32.21 -3.73 -38.48
N ARG A 343 33.27 -3.59 -39.29
CA ARG A 343 33.54 -2.40 -40.14
C ARG A 343 32.56 -2.22 -41.31
N GLY A 344 31.28 -2.02 -41.02
CA GLY A 344 30.24 -1.66 -41.98
C GLY A 344 29.58 -2.82 -42.73
N GLU A 345 29.72 -4.07 -42.28
CA GLU A 345 28.86 -5.15 -42.78
C GLU A 345 27.49 -5.12 -42.09
N THR A 346 26.43 -5.17 -42.89
CA THR A 346 25.05 -5.07 -42.44
C THR A 346 24.66 -6.29 -41.60
N VAL A 347 24.58 -6.12 -40.28
CA VAL A 347 24.00 -7.11 -39.37
C VAL A 347 22.52 -7.29 -39.71
N VAL A 348 22.18 -8.44 -40.27
CA VAL A 348 20.80 -8.75 -40.66
C VAL A 348 20.06 -9.24 -39.41
N LEU A 349 19.19 -8.41 -38.85
CA LEU A 349 18.22 -8.83 -37.83
C LEU A 349 17.26 -9.86 -38.44
N SER A 350 17.56 -11.14 -38.25
CA SER A 350 16.71 -12.26 -38.65
C SER A 350 15.51 -12.37 -37.71
N THR A 351 14.49 -11.56 -37.96
CA THR A 351 13.14 -11.81 -37.42
C THR A 351 12.67 -13.18 -37.90
N GLY A 352 12.50 -14.11 -36.96
CA GLY A 352 12.33 -15.53 -37.25
C GLY A 352 10.99 -15.87 -37.91
N LEU A 353 10.94 -15.86 -39.25
CA LEU A 353 9.90 -16.50 -40.06
C LEU A 353 10.51 -17.03 -41.37
N LYS A 354 10.65 -18.37 -41.48
CA LYS A 354 10.73 -19.04 -42.79
C LYS A 354 10.39 -20.52 -42.76
N ASP A 355 9.86 -20.97 -43.89
CA ASP A 355 9.11 -22.20 -44.06
C ASP A 355 9.93 -23.50 -44.09
N LYS A 356 9.21 -24.62 -43.89
CA LYS A 356 9.72 -25.99 -44.06
C LYS A 356 10.00 -26.31 -45.53
N GLU A 357 11.13 -26.94 -45.82
CA GLU A 357 11.19 -28.25 -46.50
C GLU A 357 12.59 -28.90 -46.34
N ALA A 358 12.72 -30.20 -46.61
CA ALA A 358 13.76 -31.05 -46.02
C ALA A 358 14.80 -31.60 -47.01
N SER A 359 16.03 -31.89 -46.53
CA SER A 359 16.76 -33.15 -46.84
C SER A 359 18.09 -33.28 -46.06
N SER A 360 18.33 -34.47 -45.52
CA SER A 360 19.48 -34.95 -44.72
C SER A 360 20.88 -34.87 -45.37
N THR A 361 21.95 -34.63 -44.56
CA THR A 361 22.96 -35.68 -44.14
C THR A 361 24.19 -35.09 -43.40
N SER A 362 24.33 -35.41 -42.10
CA SER A 362 25.56 -35.71 -41.32
C SER A 362 26.91 -34.95 -41.57
N MET A 363 27.35 -34.12 -40.61
CA MET A 363 28.42 -34.42 -39.62
C MET A 363 28.81 -33.19 -38.74
N MET A 364 28.90 -33.42 -37.42
CA MET A 364 29.69 -32.70 -36.38
C MET A 364 30.08 -31.22 -36.55
N ALA A 365 29.47 -30.36 -35.72
CA ALA A 365 30.14 -29.28 -34.98
C ALA A 365 29.31 -28.93 -33.72
N GLU A 366 29.98 -28.57 -32.62
CA GLU A 366 29.34 -28.13 -31.37
C GLU A 366 28.67 -26.76 -31.56
N VAL A 367 27.53 -26.55 -30.89
CA VAL A 367 26.86 -25.26 -30.79
C VAL A 367 26.55 -25.04 -29.32
N ASP A 368 27.14 -24.00 -28.73
CA ASP A 368 26.73 -23.49 -27.42
C ASP A 368 25.30 -22.96 -27.52
N GLU A 369 24.38 -23.59 -26.79
CA GLU A 369 23.08 -23.00 -26.47
C GLU A 369 23.28 -22.08 -25.26
N GLU A 370 23.65 -20.82 -25.51
CA GLU A 370 23.46 -19.75 -24.52
C GLU A 370 21.95 -19.53 -24.36
N GLU A 371 21.35 -20.22 -23.39
CA GLU A 371 19.99 -19.94 -22.92
C GLU A 371 19.96 -18.49 -22.36
N GLU A 372 19.06 -17.65 -22.87
CA GLU A 372 18.78 -16.35 -22.25
C GLU A 372 18.02 -16.59 -20.93
N GLU A 373 18.76 -16.93 -19.87
CA GLU A 373 18.21 -16.88 -18.51
C GLU A 373 17.85 -15.43 -18.18
N VAL A 374 16.57 -15.21 -17.92
CA VAL A 374 16.08 -13.94 -17.37
C VAL A 374 16.36 -13.99 -15.88
N ASP A 375 17.48 -13.38 -15.47
CA ASP A 375 17.83 -13.16 -14.06
C ASP A 375 16.74 -12.32 -13.36
N ASP A 376 15.76 -13.01 -12.78
CA ASP A 376 14.92 -12.51 -11.70
C ASP A 376 15.78 -12.54 -10.42
N ASP A 377 16.56 -11.47 -10.20
CA ASP A 377 17.41 -11.25 -9.02
C ASP A 377 16.59 -11.24 -7.71
N TYR A 378 16.30 -12.43 -7.17
CA TYR A 378 15.93 -12.62 -5.77
C TYR A 378 17.21 -12.72 -4.94
N GLU A 379 17.67 -11.58 -4.40
CA GLU A 379 18.71 -11.57 -3.36
C GLU A 379 18.22 -12.33 -2.10
N VAL A 380 18.49 -13.63 -2.06
CA VAL A 380 18.44 -14.42 -0.83
C VAL A 380 19.74 -14.18 -0.08
N LEU A 381 19.65 -13.44 1.02
CA LEU A 381 20.70 -13.40 2.04
C LEU A 381 20.88 -14.82 2.61
N THR A 382 21.91 -15.53 2.15
CA THR A 382 22.36 -16.79 2.74
C THR A 382 23.38 -16.49 3.83
N ASP A 383 23.02 -16.78 5.08
CA ASP A 383 23.93 -16.71 6.23
C ASP A 383 25.12 -17.68 6.12
N GLU A 384 26.14 -17.41 6.94
CA GLU A 384 27.50 -17.92 6.84
C GLU A 384 27.68 -19.43 7.13
N GLU A 385 28.82 -19.96 6.68
CA GLU A 385 29.22 -21.36 6.76
C GLU A 385 29.23 -21.93 8.19
N TYR A 386 28.64 -23.11 8.38
CA TYR A 386 29.04 -24.05 9.41
C TYR A 386 29.37 -25.41 8.81
N VAL A 387 30.68 -25.69 8.75
CA VAL A 387 31.20 -27.03 8.47
C VAL A 387 30.85 -27.95 9.65
N ILE A 388 30.20 -29.08 9.36
CA ILE A 388 29.99 -30.15 10.34
C ILE A 388 31.00 -31.24 10.00
N ASP A 389 31.94 -31.51 10.91
CA ASP A 389 32.83 -32.67 10.84
C ASP A 389 32.02 -33.96 11.08
N GLU A 390 32.11 -34.91 10.14
CA GLU A 390 31.59 -36.27 10.31
C GLU A 390 32.57 -37.13 11.11
N ASP A 391 32.40 -37.21 12.44
CA ASP A 391 33.03 -38.25 13.29
C ASP A 391 32.44 -38.26 14.72
N GLU A 392 31.32 -38.98 14.98
CA GLU A 392 30.97 -39.55 16.31
C GLU A 392 29.69 -40.44 16.28
N ASP A 393 29.73 -41.56 15.56
CA ASP A 393 28.59 -42.50 15.43
C ASP A 393 28.89 -43.86 16.12
N GLU A 394 29.21 -43.86 17.43
CA GLU A 394 29.49 -45.13 18.15
C GLU A 394 29.21 -45.20 19.69
N GLU A 395 28.08 -44.71 20.25
CA GLU A 395 27.72 -45.14 21.64
C GLU A 395 26.23 -45.18 22.10
N ILE A 396 25.21 -45.41 21.25
CA ILE A 396 23.82 -45.69 21.75
C ILE A 396 23.22 -46.99 21.19
N ALA A 397 23.84 -48.13 21.55
CA ALA A 397 23.32 -49.47 21.27
C ALA A 397 23.28 -50.41 22.50
N ARG A 398 23.27 -49.85 23.72
CA ARG A 398 23.14 -50.62 24.97
C ARG A 398 22.32 -49.89 26.04
N PHE A 399 20.99 -49.96 25.95
CA PHE A 399 20.11 -50.06 27.13
C PHE A 399 18.69 -50.53 26.72
N SER A 400 18.58 -51.82 26.44
CA SER A 400 17.29 -52.53 26.43
C SER A 400 17.51 -53.97 26.87
N LEU A 401 17.24 -54.22 28.16
CA LEU A 401 17.12 -55.52 28.81
C LEU A 401 16.14 -55.37 29.98
#